data_AF-A0A8T8WLV7-F1
#
_entry.id   AF-A0A8T8WLV7-F1
#
_cell.length_a   1.000
_cell.length_b   1.000
_cell.length_c   1.000
_cell.angle_alpha   90.00
_cell.angle_beta   90.00
_cell.angle_gamma   90.00
#
_symmetry.space_group_name_H-M   'P 1'
#
loop_
_entity.id
_entity.type
_entity.pdbx_description
1 polymer ?
#
loop_
_entity_poly.entity_id
_entity_poly.type
_entity_poly.pdbx_seq_one_letter_code
_entity_poly.pdbx_strand_id
1 'polypeptide(L)'
;LGYIIHKKRTGGLELSNFDARLTSRDLDFGGTTKQGDNKSLAGQHGEGLKIAALVLRRKGFRVQMVSSKYNFNFGFRGACKSRMYCKLSPISPATLAKKKQTCRPNKPGDLISDPSKDVSVFITKGRGASGVKVILDEFQQWRRVALELDMPSPQNIIQTDHGDLILDRGKYKDRMYLKGILLSRPGSKGREFWYGYNLLAGETNRERQSLASPEEEALLVTKIWAAAIENGGASIVQKYTDLLNKHYECADVSMADKQVSKATAHQAYRNGRYSLLLSVCHS
;
A
#
# COMPACT_ATOMS: atom_id res chain seq x y z
N LEU A 1 12.22 9.61 6.76
CA LEU A 1 12.36 8.14 6.59
C LEU A 1 12.59 7.53 7.95
N GLY A 2 12.07 6.33 8.22
CA GLY A 2 12.19 5.67 9.54
C GLY A 2 12.51 4.18 9.40
N TYR A 3 11.95 3.33 10.25
CA TYR A 3 12.23 1.90 10.23
C TYR A 3 11.04 1.02 10.61
N ILE A 4 11.17 -0.27 10.29
CA ILE A 4 10.27 -1.33 10.75
C ILE A 4 11.09 -2.51 11.27
N ILE A 5 10.84 -2.94 12.50
CA ILE A 5 11.57 -4.04 13.15
C ILE A 5 10.58 -5.10 13.64
N HIS A 6 10.75 -6.34 13.17
CA HIS A 6 10.09 -7.52 13.73
C HIS A 6 10.96 -8.14 14.82
N LYS A 7 10.47 -8.16 16.06
CA LYS A 7 11.14 -8.73 17.22
C LYS A 7 10.81 -10.21 17.33
N LYS A 8 11.46 -11.05 16.51
CA LYS A 8 11.20 -12.51 16.39
C LYS A 8 11.04 -13.22 17.74
N ARG A 9 11.94 -12.98 18.70
CA ARG A 9 11.91 -13.62 20.02
C ARG A 9 10.66 -13.29 20.85
N THR A 10 10.27 -12.01 20.89
CA THR A 10 9.13 -11.55 21.70
C THR A 10 7.81 -11.59 20.96
N GLY A 11 7.83 -11.65 19.62
CA GLY A 11 6.64 -11.70 18.78
C GLY A 11 5.91 -10.36 18.73
N GLY A 12 6.58 -9.33 18.19
CA GLY A 12 6.02 -8.00 18.02
C GLY A 12 6.69 -7.21 16.92
N LEU A 13 6.05 -6.12 16.52
CA LEU A 13 6.44 -5.22 15.46
C LEU A 13 6.60 -3.81 16.04
N GLU A 14 7.64 -3.12 15.62
CA GLU A 14 7.89 -1.71 15.88
C GLU A 14 8.00 -1.00 14.52
N LEU A 15 7.19 0.03 14.30
CA LEU A 15 7.25 0.89 13.14
C LEU A 15 7.51 2.30 13.61
N SER A 16 8.57 2.94 13.14
CA SER A 16 8.92 4.30 13.52
C SER A 16 9.07 5.16 12.29
N ASN A 17 8.51 6.36 12.33
CA ASN A 17 8.73 7.41 11.34
C ASN A 17 9.42 8.58 12.03
N PHE A 18 10.63 8.88 11.59
CA PHE A 18 11.46 9.94 12.16
C PHE A 18 10.93 11.32 11.80
N ASP A 19 11.06 12.26 12.74
CA ASP A 19 10.64 13.66 12.62
C ASP A 19 9.16 13.81 12.20
N ALA A 20 8.35 12.81 12.52
CA ALA A 20 6.90 12.83 12.34
C ALA A 20 6.21 13.28 13.63
N ARG A 21 5.07 13.94 13.49
CA ARG A 21 4.27 14.37 14.65
C ARG A 21 2.84 13.87 14.54
N LEU A 22 2.37 13.28 15.63
CA LEU A 22 0.95 13.02 15.86
C LEU A 22 0.49 13.84 17.07
N THR A 23 -0.50 14.68 16.85
CA THR A 23 -1.17 15.50 17.86
C THR A 23 -2.48 14.84 18.31
N SER A 24 -3.11 15.35 19.38
CA SER A 24 -4.41 14.84 19.81
C SER A 24 -5.50 15.04 18.76
N ARG A 25 -5.44 16.13 17.98
CA ARG A 25 -6.41 16.42 16.90
C ARG A 25 -6.39 15.36 15.81
N ASP A 26 -5.23 14.75 15.55
CA ASP A 26 -5.12 13.66 14.57
C ASP A 26 -5.84 12.38 15.03
N LEU A 27 -6.23 12.30 16.31
CA LEU A 27 -7.03 11.21 16.87
C LEU A 27 -8.52 11.54 16.94
N ASP A 28 -8.92 12.78 16.67
CA ASP A 28 -10.33 13.18 16.57
C ASP A 28 -10.91 12.68 15.25
N PHE A 29 -12.18 12.25 15.24
CA PHE A 29 -12.86 11.81 14.01
C PHE A 29 -12.79 12.89 12.93
N GLY A 30 -12.42 12.50 11.70
CA GLY A 30 -12.20 13.44 10.60
C GLY A 30 -10.86 14.18 10.60
N GLY A 31 -10.01 14.02 11.63
CA GLY A 31 -8.68 14.63 11.69
C GLY A 31 -7.74 14.08 10.61
N THR A 32 -7.48 14.88 9.57
CA THR A 32 -6.62 14.51 8.44
C THR A 32 -5.87 15.74 7.93
N THR A 33 -4.59 15.57 7.59
CA THR A 33 -3.77 16.60 6.92
C THR A 33 -3.83 16.47 5.38
N LYS A 34 -4.63 15.52 4.88
CA LYS A 34 -4.69 15.15 3.45
C LYS A 34 -5.89 15.76 2.71
N GLN A 35 -6.63 16.68 3.35
CA GLN A 35 -7.63 17.50 2.66
C GLN A 35 -6.91 18.57 1.82
N GLY A 36 -7.27 18.70 0.54
CA GLY A 36 -6.66 19.68 -0.38
C GLY A 36 -5.59 19.09 -1.31
N ASP A 37 -4.48 19.82 -1.51
CA ASP A 37 -3.49 19.63 -2.59
C ASP A 37 -2.62 18.36 -2.51
N ASN A 38 -2.71 17.59 -1.42
CA ASN A 38 -1.93 16.36 -1.24
C ASN A 38 -2.56 15.14 -1.93
N LYS A 39 -2.91 15.29 -3.22
CA LYS A 39 -3.55 14.24 -4.02
C LYS A 39 -2.69 12.99 -4.20
N SER A 40 -1.37 13.07 -4.00
CA SER A 40 -0.44 11.93 -4.13
C SER A 40 -0.47 10.97 -2.94
N LEU A 41 -1.03 11.35 -1.79
CA LEU A 41 -1.03 10.51 -0.59
C LEU A 41 -2.25 9.57 -0.53
N ALA A 42 -2.03 8.32 -0.13
CA ALA A 42 -3.11 7.40 0.18
C ALA A 42 -3.81 7.78 1.50
N GLY A 43 -5.12 8.08 1.46
CA GLY A 43 -5.99 8.29 2.63
C GLY A 43 -6.73 9.64 2.64
N GLN A 44 -8.03 9.60 2.95
CA GLN A 44 -8.92 10.78 2.85
C GLN A 44 -9.47 11.27 4.19
N HIS A 45 -9.92 10.36 5.07
CA HIS A 45 -10.77 10.74 6.22
C HIS A 45 -10.09 10.74 7.60
N GLY A 46 -8.81 10.35 7.70
CA GLY A 46 -8.12 10.31 8.99
C GLY A 46 -8.52 9.15 9.93
N GLU A 47 -9.25 8.15 9.42
CA GLU A 47 -9.77 7.04 10.22
C GLU A 47 -8.89 5.78 10.20
N GLY A 48 -8.05 5.64 9.18
CA GLY A 48 -7.31 4.39 8.91
C GLY A 48 -6.49 3.90 10.09
N LEU A 49 -5.80 4.80 10.79
CA LEU A 49 -5.02 4.46 11.99
C LEU A 49 -5.91 3.88 13.11
N LYS A 50 -7.09 4.46 13.32
CA LYS A 50 -8.02 4.07 14.38
C LYS A 50 -8.65 2.72 14.08
N ILE A 51 -9.08 2.53 12.83
CA ILE A 51 -9.64 1.27 12.35
C ILE A 51 -8.58 0.16 12.43
N ALA A 52 -7.35 0.43 11.98
CA ALA A 52 -6.25 -0.54 12.08
C ALA A 52 -6.00 -0.94 13.55
N ALA A 53 -5.92 0.03 14.46
CA ALA A 53 -5.77 -0.24 15.88
C ALA A 53 -6.97 -1.06 16.43
N LEU A 54 -8.21 -0.76 16.03
CA LEU A 54 -9.41 -1.51 16.42
C LEU A 54 -9.32 -2.98 15.98
N VAL A 55 -9.04 -3.22 14.69
CA VAL A 55 -8.95 -4.55 14.11
C VAL A 55 -7.86 -5.37 14.79
N LEU A 56 -6.66 -4.80 14.96
CA LEU A 56 -5.55 -5.46 15.65
C LEU A 56 -5.89 -5.78 17.11
N ARG A 57 -6.54 -4.87 17.83
CA ARG A 57 -6.98 -5.10 19.21
C ARG A 57 -8.02 -6.22 19.29
N ARG A 58 -8.95 -6.33 18.33
CA ARG A 58 -9.94 -7.42 18.26
C ARG A 58 -9.30 -8.77 17.97
N LYS A 59 -8.24 -8.80 17.15
CA LYS A 59 -7.43 -10.00 16.87
C LYS A 59 -6.52 -10.43 18.03
N GLY A 60 -6.58 -9.75 19.18
CA GLY A 60 -5.80 -10.13 20.37
C GLY A 60 -4.39 -9.54 20.43
N PHE A 61 -4.03 -8.61 19.53
CA PHE A 61 -2.78 -7.86 19.65
C PHE A 61 -2.90 -6.72 20.66
N ARG A 62 -1.76 -6.31 21.21
CA ARG A 62 -1.60 -5.06 21.95
C ARG A 62 -1.06 -4.00 20.99
N VAL A 63 -1.79 -2.89 20.88
CA VAL A 63 -1.38 -1.73 20.06
C VAL A 63 -1.05 -0.56 20.99
N GLN A 64 0.15 -0.02 20.84
CA GLN A 64 0.60 1.20 21.52
C GLN A 64 1.25 2.14 20.49
N MET A 65 1.19 3.42 20.76
CA MET A 65 1.97 4.40 20.00
C MET A 65 2.69 5.35 20.94
N VAL A 66 3.75 5.94 20.42
CA VAL A 66 4.55 6.97 21.09
C VAL A 66 4.71 8.13 20.13
N SER A 67 4.37 9.34 20.58
CA SER A 67 4.51 10.58 19.83
C SER A 67 4.49 11.76 20.79
N SER A 68 5.21 12.84 20.46
CA SER A 68 5.14 14.12 21.18
C SER A 68 5.32 13.99 22.70
N LYS A 69 6.17 13.04 23.15
CA LYS A 69 6.42 12.71 24.59
C LYS A 69 5.26 12.02 25.31
N TYR A 70 4.26 11.51 24.60
CA TYR A 70 3.14 10.76 25.17
C TYR A 70 3.12 9.31 24.70
N ASN A 71 2.66 8.43 25.59
CA ASN A 71 2.23 7.08 25.24
C ASN A 71 0.72 7.07 24.96
N PHE A 72 0.36 6.48 23.83
CA PHE A 72 -1.00 6.25 23.38
C PHE A 72 -1.28 4.75 23.51
N ASN A 73 -2.23 4.40 24.38
CA ASN A 73 -2.56 3.02 24.67
C ASN A 73 -3.98 2.69 24.22
N PHE A 74 -4.08 1.87 23.19
CA PHE A 74 -5.35 1.43 22.64
C PHE A 74 -5.87 0.20 23.40
N GLY A 75 -7.13 0.23 23.80
CA GLY A 75 -7.77 -0.88 24.52
C GLY A 75 -9.28 -0.83 24.48
N PHE A 76 -9.90 -1.86 25.10
CA PHE A 76 -11.35 -1.95 25.28
C PHE A 76 -11.74 -1.71 26.74
N ARG A 77 -12.76 -0.89 26.98
CA ARG A 77 -13.29 -0.55 28.31
C ARG A 77 -14.82 -0.60 28.33
N GLY A 78 -15.38 -0.45 29.52
CA GLY A 78 -16.82 -0.49 29.78
C GLY A 78 -17.30 -1.89 30.15
N ALA A 79 -18.54 -2.00 30.63
CA ALA A 79 -19.15 -3.23 31.13
C ALA A 79 -19.05 -4.39 30.10
N CYS A 80 -19.30 -4.10 28.82
CA CYS A 80 -19.28 -5.10 27.76
C CYS A 80 -17.95 -5.19 26.99
N LYS A 81 -16.90 -4.43 27.38
CA LYS A 81 -15.61 -4.36 26.66
C LYS A 81 -15.73 -4.14 25.13
N SER A 82 -16.81 -3.49 24.68
CA SER A 82 -17.11 -3.31 23.25
C SER A 82 -16.60 -1.96 22.71
N ARG A 83 -16.40 -0.97 23.59
CA ARG A 83 -15.93 0.36 23.21
C ARG A 83 -14.41 0.45 23.26
N MET A 84 -13.82 0.84 22.14
CA MET A 84 -12.39 1.10 22.03
C MET A 84 -12.08 2.51 22.51
N TYR A 85 -10.97 2.66 23.24
CA TYR A 85 -10.46 3.96 23.69
C TYR A 85 -8.95 4.03 23.48
N CYS A 86 -8.44 5.25 23.40
CA CYS A 86 -7.02 5.54 23.46
C CYS A 86 -6.71 6.31 24.74
N LYS A 87 -5.95 5.71 25.66
CA LYS A 87 -5.45 6.40 26.86
C LYS A 87 -4.12 7.06 26.55
N LEU A 88 -4.08 8.38 26.67
CA LEU A 88 -2.85 9.16 26.64
C LEU A 88 -2.23 9.20 28.04
N SER A 89 -0.91 9.10 28.11
CA SER A 89 -0.15 9.26 29.35
C SER A 89 1.21 9.88 29.04
N PRO A 90 1.64 10.90 29.77
CA PRO A 90 2.95 11.51 29.55
C PRO A 90 4.07 10.52 29.86
N ILE A 91 5.16 10.60 29.10
CA ILE A 91 6.38 9.85 29.41
C ILE A 91 7.15 10.63 30.47
N SER A 92 7.59 9.95 31.54
CA SER A 92 8.36 10.57 32.62
C SER A 92 9.64 11.25 32.10
N PRO A 93 10.05 12.41 32.64
CA PRO A 93 11.27 13.10 32.25
C PRO A 93 12.53 12.22 32.30
N ALA A 94 12.67 11.38 33.32
CA ALA A 94 13.79 10.44 33.46
C ALA A 94 13.87 9.45 32.29
N THR A 95 12.74 8.88 31.87
CA THR A 95 12.67 7.99 30.70
C THR A 95 13.00 8.72 29.40
N LEU A 96 12.54 9.97 29.23
CA LEU A 96 12.88 10.78 28.07
C LEU A 96 14.37 11.11 28.02
N ALA A 97 14.97 11.48 29.15
CA ALA A 97 16.40 11.76 29.26
C ALA A 97 17.24 10.52 28.90
N LYS A 98 16.87 9.35 29.45
CA LYS A 98 17.54 8.07 29.14
C LYS A 98 17.43 7.73 27.66
N LYS A 99 16.23 7.85 27.07
CA LYS A 99 16.02 7.58 25.63
C LYS A 99 16.80 8.56 24.76
N LYS A 100 16.83 9.85 25.11
CA LYS A 100 17.59 10.87 24.38
C LYS A 100 19.10 10.60 24.42
N GLN A 101 19.63 10.06 25.52
CA GLN A 101 21.02 9.63 25.62
C GLN A 101 21.31 8.42 24.73
N THR A 102 20.41 7.43 24.67
CA THR A 102 20.57 6.26 23.78
C THR A 102 20.33 6.56 22.31
N CYS A 103 19.57 7.61 21.97
CA CYS A 103 19.37 8.07 20.58
C CYS A 103 20.53 8.94 20.07
N ARG A 104 21.57 9.22 20.89
CA ARG A 104 22.75 9.95 20.43
C ARG A 104 23.55 9.08 19.45
N PRO A 105 24.12 9.68 18.39
CA PRO A 105 24.73 8.96 17.27
C PRO A 105 26.13 8.46 17.64
N ASN A 106 26.25 7.62 18.66
CA ASN A 106 27.55 7.04 19.00
C ASN A 106 27.87 5.84 18.09
N LYS A 107 26.89 5.34 17.32
CA LYS A 107 27.08 4.36 16.25
C LYS A 107 26.12 4.63 15.07
N PRO A 108 26.62 4.88 13.85
CA PRO A 108 25.78 4.82 12.67
C PRO A 108 25.24 3.38 12.52
N GLY A 109 23.92 3.22 12.55
CA GLY A 109 23.25 1.93 12.34
C GLY A 109 22.24 1.49 13.42
N ASP A 110 22.23 2.11 14.60
CA ASP A 110 21.24 1.77 15.63
C ASP A 110 19.90 2.45 15.32
N LEU A 111 18.93 1.65 14.85
CA LEU A 111 17.56 2.08 14.57
C LEU A 111 16.78 2.33 15.87
N ILE A 112 16.95 3.51 16.45
CA ILE A 112 16.33 3.93 17.71
C ILE A 112 15.50 5.18 17.48
N SER A 113 14.25 5.18 17.96
CA SER A 113 13.33 6.33 17.87
C SER A 113 13.40 7.25 19.10
N ASP A 114 13.38 8.57 18.91
CA ASP A 114 13.18 9.59 19.94
C ASP A 114 11.67 9.87 20.14
N PRO A 115 11.07 9.51 21.29
CA PRO A 115 9.66 9.80 21.60
C PRO A 115 9.23 11.27 21.50
N SER A 116 10.19 12.20 21.52
CA SER A 116 9.94 13.64 21.48
C SER A 116 9.81 14.17 20.05
N LYS A 117 10.37 13.47 19.08
CA LYS A 117 10.48 13.90 17.67
C LYS A 117 9.79 12.96 16.70
N ASP A 118 9.68 11.68 17.05
CA ASP A 118 9.25 10.64 16.15
C ASP A 118 7.85 10.11 16.52
N VAL A 119 7.19 9.50 15.54
CA VAL A 119 6.00 8.67 15.76
C VAL A 119 6.42 7.21 15.69
N SER A 120 6.16 6.46 16.75
CA SER A 120 6.42 5.02 16.79
C SER A 120 5.16 4.24 17.14
N VAL A 121 4.90 3.16 16.41
CA VAL A 121 3.79 2.22 16.59
C VAL A 121 4.34 0.88 17.01
N PHE A 122 3.76 0.31 18.07
CA PHE A 122 4.14 -0.97 18.64
C PHE A 122 2.95 -1.92 18.59
N ILE A 123 3.12 -3.03 17.87
CA ILE A 123 2.13 -4.11 17.81
C ILE A 123 2.78 -5.32 18.47
N THR A 124 2.29 -5.70 19.64
CA THR A 124 2.92 -6.72 20.49
C THR A 124 1.89 -7.74 20.98
N LYS A 125 2.35 -8.78 21.67
CA LYS A 125 1.45 -9.76 22.30
C LYS A 125 0.41 -9.07 23.20
N GLY A 126 -0.86 -9.41 23.00
CA GLY A 126 -1.94 -9.04 23.92
C GLY A 126 -1.69 -9.55 25.35
N ARG A 127 -2.40 -8.96 26.32
CA ARG A 127 -2.36 -9.45 27.71
C ARG A 127 -3.24 -10.69 27.86
N GLY A 128 -2.84 -11.61 28.75
CA GLY A 128 -3.59 -12.82 29.08
C GLY A 128 -3.38 -13.96 28.08
N ALA A 129 -4.10 -15.06 28.30
CA ALA A 129 -3.99 -16.29 27.51
C ALA A 129 -4.42 -16.09 26.04
N SER A 130 -5.35 -15.17 25.76
CA SER A 130 -5.85 -14.85 24.42
C SER A 130 -4.96 -13.90 23.60
N GLY A 131 -3.81 -13.49 24.15
CA GLY A 131 -2.90 -12.57 23.46
C GLY A 131 -2.13 -13.25 22.32
N VAL A 132 -2.17 -12.65 21.13
CA VAL A 132 -1.52 -13.18 19.92
C VAL A 132 -0.20 -12.48 19.65
N LYS A 133 0.85 -13.24 19.31
CA LYS A 133 2.16 -12.71 18.88
C LYS A 133 2.14 -12.47 17.39
N VAL A 134 2.81 -11.41 16.93
CA VAL A 134 3.06 -11.23 15.49
C VAL A 134 4.14 -12.22 15.10
N ILE A 135 3.80 -13.26 14.34
CA ILE A 135 4.78 -14.21 13.79
C ILE A 135 5.41 -13.64 12.52
N LEU A 136 6.60 -14.14 12.16
CA LEU A 136 7.35 -13.59 11.02
C LEU A 136 6.57 -13.70 9.71
N ASP A 137 5.97 -14.86 9.44
CA ASP A 137 5.25 -15.11 8.19
C ASP A 137 4.01 -14.23 8.05
N GLU A 138 3.29 -14.00 9.15
CA GLU A 138 2.17 -13.06 9.19
C GLU A 138 2.65 -11.64 8.86
N PHE A 139 3.77 -11.20 9.44
CA PHE A 139 4.34 -9.90 9.10
C PHE A 139 4.80 -9.83 7.62
N GLN A 140 5.38 -10.90 7.09
CA GLN A 140 5.75 -10.98 5.66
C GLN A 140 4.52 -10.84 4.75
N GLN A 141 3.37 -11.38 5.16
CA GLN A 141 2.11 -11.20 4.43
C GLN A 141 1.63 -9.74 4.51
N TRP A 142 1.71 -9.10 5.68
CA TRP A 142 1.31 -7.69 5.83
C TRP A 142 2.14 -6.74 4.98
N ARG A 143 3.45 -7.03 4.82
CA ARG A 143 4.34 -6.23 3.96
C ARG A 143 3.85 -6.14 2.52
N ARG A 144 3.18 -7.18 2.00
CA ARG A 144 2.69 -7.23 0.61
C ARG A 144 1.59 -6.19 0.31
N VAL A 145 0.97 -5.64 1.34
CA VAL A 145 -0.11 -4.63 1.22
C VAL A 145 0.43 -3.26 0.82
N ALA A 146 1.67 -2.93 1.19
CA ALA A 146 2.30 -1.66 0.83
C ALA A 146 3.46 -1.94 -0.12
N LEU A 147 3.36 -1.48 -1.37
CA LEU A 147 4.32 -1.77 -2.43
C LEU A 147 5.74 -1.36 -2.05
N GLU A 148 5.90 -0.22 -1.37
CA GLU A 148 7.20 0.28 -0.89
C GLU A 148 7.92 -0.68 0.08
N LEU A 149 7.16 -1.49 0.84
CA LEU A 149 7.72 -2.45 1.79
C LEU A 149 8.12 -3.77 1.12
N ASP A 150 7.74 -3.95 -0.14
CA ASP A 150 7.95 -5.15 -0.92
C ASP A 150 8.08 -4.76 -2.39
N MET A 151 9.04 -3.88 -2.71
CA MET A 151 9.22 -3.34 -4.06
C MET A 151 9.72 -4.43 -5.03
N PRO A 152 9.22 -4.44 -6.28
CA PRO A 152 9.82 -5.25 -7.34
C PRO A 152 11.27 -4.83 -7.62
N SER A 153 12.06 -5.74 -8.19
CA SER A 153 13.37 -5.39 -8.75
C SER A 153 13.21 -4.32 -9.84
N PRO A 154 14.16 -3.37 -10.01
CA PRO A 154 14.09 -2.35 -11.06
C PRO A 154 13.91 -2.90 -12.48
N GLN A 155 14.34 -4.13 -12.74
CA GLN A 155 14.17 -4.81 -14.04
C GLN A 155 12.75 -5.35 -14.27
N ASN A 156 11.96 -5.45 -13.20
CA ASN A 156 10.61 -6.01 -13.19
C ASN A 156 9.53 -4.93 -12.98
N ILE A 157 9.89 -3.66 -13.10
CA ILE A 157 8.94 -2.54 -12.99
C ILE A 157 9.25 -1.50 -14.06
N ILE A 158 8.21 -1.04 -14.76
CA ILE A 158 8.28 0.07 -15.71
C ILE A 158 7.44 1.20 -15.13
N GLN A 159 8.11 2.29 -14.76
CA GLN A 159 7.45 3.47 -14.24
C GLN A 159 6.97 4.34 -15.41
N THR A 160 5.76 4.84 -15.31
CA THR A 160 5.15 5.74 -16.30
C THR A 160 4.43 6.88 -15.58
N ASP A 161 4.12 7.96 -16.30
CA ASP A 161 3.38 9.10 -15.74
C ASP A 161 1.94 8.74 -15.30
N HIS A 162 1.45 7.57 -15.71
CA HIS A 162 0.11 7.08 -15.40
C HIS A 162 0.10 6.02 -14.29
N GLY A 163 1.26 5.50 -13.91
CA GLY A 163 1.38 4.34 -13.03
C GLY A 163 2.55 3.44 -13.38
N ASP A 164 2.74 2.40 -12.58
CA ASP A 164 3.80 1.43 -12.78
C ASP A 164 3.23 0.11 -13.29
N LEU A 165 3.87 -0.45 -14.33
CA LEU A 165 3.64 -1.81 -14.80
C LEU A 165 4.65 -2.75 -14.10
N ILE A 166 4.15 -3.77 -13.41
CA ILE A 166 4.97 -4.74 -12.66
C ILE A 166 5.00 -6.08 -13.40
N LEU A 167 6.17 -6.43 -13.91
CA LEU A 167 6.41 -7.59 -14.78
C LEU A 167 6.68 -8.91 -14.03
N ASP A 168 6.97 -8.85 -12.73
CA ASP A 168 7.19 -10.04 -11.89
C ASP A 168 5.86 -10.75 -11.59
N ARG A 169 5.44 -11.58 -12.53
CA ARG A 169 4.19 -12.35 -12.44
C ARG A 169 4.17 -13.35 -11.30
N GLY A 170 5.33 -13.91 -10.92
CA GLY A 170 5.41 -14.91 -9.85
C GLY A 170 4.92 -14.35 -8.51
N LYS A 171 5.07 -13.04 -8.33
CA LYS A 171 4.75 -12.37 -7.06
C LYS A 171 3.61 -11.36 -7.17
N TYR A 172 3.43 -10.68 -8.30
CA TYR A 172 2.50 -9.56 -8.44
C TYR A 172 1.37 -9.78 -9.45
N LYS A 173 1.23 -10.98 -10.04
CA LYS A 173 0.04 -11.32 -10.83
C LYS A 173 -1.23 -11.00 -10.05
N ASP A 174 -2.20 -10.39 -10.72
CA ASP A 174 -3.50 -10.00 -10.18
C ASP A 174 -3.46 -8.99 -9.01
N ARG A 175 -2.31 -8.32 -8.80
CA ARG A 175 -2.18 -7.28 -7.78
C ARG A 175 -2.28 -5.90 -8.38
N MET A 176 -3.25 -5.14 -7.89
CA MET A 176 -3.41 -3.73 -8.22
C MET A 176 -3.24 -2.89 -6.95
N TYR A 177 -2.29 -1.96 -7.01
CA TYR A 177 -2.02 -0.98 -5.97
C TYR A 177 -2.57 0.37 -6.43
N LEU A 178 -3.07 1.16 -5.48
CA LEU A 178 -3.39 2.57 -5.69
C LEU A 178 -2.53 3.39 -4.74
N LYS A 179 -1.66 4.23 -5.29
CA LYS A 179 -0.70 5.06 -4.53
C LYS A 179 0.11 4.20 -3.56
N GLY A 180 0.58 3.04 -4.05
CA GLY A 180 1.38 2.08 -3.29
C GLY A 180 0.61 1.20 -2.31
N ILE A 181 -0.71 1.32 -2.19
CA ILE A 181 -1.53 0.49 -1.29
C ILE A 181 -2.35 -0.53 -2.08
N LEU A 182 -2.25 -1.81 -1.73
CA LEU A 182 -2.95 -2.90 -2.39
C LEU A 182 -4.47 -2.73 -2.27
N LEU A 183 -5.16 -2.74 -3.41
CA LEU A 183 -6.60 -2.76 -3.48
C LEU A 183 -7.10 -4.16 -3.12
N SER A 184 -8.06 -4.23 -2.20
CA SER A 184 -8.70 -5.49 -1.83
C SER A 184 -9.72 -5.86 -2.91
N ARG A 185 -9.27 -6.39 -4.04
CA ARG A 185 -10.16 -6.88 -5.10
C ARG A 185 -11.00 -8.00 -4.48
N PRO A 186 -12.34 -7.86 -4.37
CA PRO A 186 -13.17 -9.01 -4.08
C PRO A 186 -12.86 -10.01 -5.19
N GLY A 187 -12.80 -11.31 -4.87
CA GLY A 187 -12.67 -12.37 -5.87
C GLY A 187 -13.92 -12.48 -6.74
N SER A 188 -14.36 -11.37 -7.32
CA SER A 188 -15.29 -11.35 -8.42
C SER A 188 -14.68 -12.26 -9.46
N LYS A 189 -15.49 -13.16 -9.99
CA LYS A 189 -15.16 -14.04 -11.12
C LYS A 189 -14.83 -13.25 -12.41
N GLY A 190 -14.51 -11.96 -12.29
CA GLY A 190 -14.00 -11.10 -13.33
C GLY A 190 -12.57 -11.49 -13.69
N ARG A 191 -12.17 -11.06 -14.88
CA ARG A 191 -10.91 -11.39 -15.51
C ARG A 191 -9.74 -11.03 -14.59
N GLU A 192 -8.85 -11.98 -14.32
CA GLU A 192 -7.62 -11.73 -13.56
C GLU A 192 -6.68 -10.84 -14.37
N PHE A 193 -5.87 -10.03 -13.68
CA PHE A 193 -4.72 -9.41 -14.34
C PHE A 193 -3.57 -10.41 -14.47
N TRP A 194 -2.96 -10.43 -15.64
CA TRP A 194 -1.78 -11.22 -15.97
C TRP A 194 -0.51 -10.64 -15.35
N TYR A 195 -0.46 -9.30 -15.22
CA TYR A 195 0.61 -8.54 -14.59
C TYR A 195 0.13 -7.77 -13.35
N GLY A 196 1.06 -7.12 -12.63
CA GLY A 196 0.74 -6.25 -11.50
C GLY A 196 0.76 -4.77 -11.91
N TYR A 197 0.02 -3.94 -11.17
CA TYR A 197 -0.12 -2.51 -11.49
C TYR A 197 -0.04 -1.65 -10.23
N ASN A 198 0.59 -0.49 -10.31
CA ASN A 198 0.46 0.57 -9.32
C ASN A 198 -0.09 1.84 -9.97
N LEU A 199 -1.29 2.23 -9.58
CA LEU A 199 -1.97 3.40 -10.12
C LEU A 199 -1.62 4.63 -9.28
N LEU A 200 -1.23 5.73 -9.94
CA LEU A 200 -0.93 7.00 -9.25
C LEU A 200 -2.20 7.85 -9.04
N ALA A 201 -3.23 7.59 -9.82
CA ALA A 201 -4.54 8.25 -9.78
C ALA A 201 -5.67 7.22 -9.76
N GLY A 202 -6.85 7.67 -9.36
CA GLY A 202 -8.06 6.85 -9.30
C GLY A 202 -8.88 7.11 -8.04
N GLU A 203 -10.20 7.05 -8.19
CA GLU A 203 -11.13 7.06 -7.09
C GLU A 203 -11.51 5.62 -6.72
N THR A 204 -11.52 5.31 -5.42
CA THR A 204 -11.97 4.00 -4.97
C THR A 204 -13.43 4.04 -4.55
N ASN A 205 -14.09 2.88 -4.61
CA ASN A 205 -15.36 2.72 -3.91
C ASN A 205 -15.22 2.97 -2.39
N ARG A 206 -16.35 3.06 -1.68
CA ARG A 206 -16.40 3.35 -0.24
C ARG A 206 -15.56 2.37 0.59
N GLU A 207 -15.50 1.11 0.14
CA GLU A 207 -14.79 0.01 0.79
C GLU A 207 -13.30 -0.03 0.44
N ARG A 208 -12.84 0.81 -0.50
CA ARG A 208 -11.45 0.88 -1.00
C ARG A 208 -10.94 -0.45 -1.56
N GLN A 209 -11.86 -1.19 -2.19
CA GLN A 209 -11.64 -2.53 -2.72
C GLN A 209 -11.23 -2.52 -4.18
N SER A 210 -11.75 -1.57 -4.95
CA SER A 210 -11.48 -1.39 -6.37
C SER A 210 -11.54 0.09 -6.74
N LEU A 211 -11.13 0.42 -7.97
CA LEU A 211 -11.55 1.68 -8.59
C LEU A 211 -13.08 1.76 -8.67
N ALA A 212 -13.58 2.99 -8.76
CA ALA A 212 -15.01 3.28 -8.77
C ALA A 212 -15.70 2.81 -10.06
N SER A 213 -14.97 2.71 -11.17
CA SER A 213 -15.48 2.29 -12.48
C SER A 213 -14.54 1.29 -13.18
N PRO A 214 -15.07 0.21 -13.78
CA PRO A 214 -14.32 -0.69 -14.66
C PRO A 214 -13.74 0.03 -15.90
N GLU A 215 -14.43 1.03 -16.44
CA GLU A 215 -13.97 1.84 -17.56
C GLU A 215 -12.75 2.68 -17.19
N GLU A 216 -12.76 3.28 -15.99
CA GLU A 216 -11.61 4.01 -15.44
C GLU A 216 -10.41 3.07 -15.24
N GLU A 217 -10.64 1.86 -14.70
CA GLU A 217 -9.60 0.84 -14.53
C GLU A 217 -8.96 0.45 -15.86
N ALA A 218 -9.77 0.09 -16.86
CA ALA A 218 -9.30 -0.25 -18.19
C ALA A 218 -8.52 0.91 -18.84
N LEU A 219 -8.99 2.15 -18.64
CA LEU A 219 -8.36 3.33 -19.25
C LEU A 219 -6.98 3.59 -18.66
N LEU A 220 -6.84 3.51 -17.34
CA LEU A 220 -5.56 3.70 -16.65
C LEU A 220 -4.57 2.59 -17.03
N VAL A 221 -5.01 1.33 -17.05
CA VAL A 221 -4.18 0.20 -17.47
C VAL A 221 -3.72 0.36 -18.93
N THR A 222 -4.62 0.75 -19.83
CA THR A 222 -4.29 1.00 -21.24
C THR A 222 -3.26 2.11 -21.40
N LYS A 223 -3.40 3.21 -20.65
CA LYS A 223 -2.43 4.31 -20.64
C LYS A 223 -1.05 3.88 -20.13
N ILE A 224 -1.01 3.04 -19.09
CA ILE A 224 0.24 2.48 -18.57
C ILE A 224 0.91 1.62 -19.66
N TRP A 225 0.15 0.75 -20.33
CA TRP A 225 0.69 -0.07 -21.43
C TRP A 225 1.21 0.76 -22.60
N ALA A 226 0.47 1.78 -23.02
CA ALA A 226 0.90 2.67 -24.10
C ALA A 226 2.24 3.34 -23.75
N ALA A 227 2.35 3.94 -22.57
CA ALA A 227 3.60 4.56 -22.11
C ALA A 227 4.74 3.53 -21.91
N ALA A 228 4.42 2.34 -21.41
CA ALA A 228 5.41 1.27 -21.25
C ALA A 228 5.92 0.73 -22.60
N ILE A 229 5.09 0.72 -23.64
CA ILE A 229 5.47 0.36 -25.00
C ILE A 229 6.39 1.41 -25.61
N GLU A 230 6.06 2.69 -25.44
CA GLU A 230 6.90 3.80 -25.90
C GLU A 230 8.28 3.79 -25.24
N ASN A 231 8.37 3.46 -23.95
CA ASN A 231 9.60 3.50 -23.17
C ASN A 231 10.38 2.16 -23.13
N GLY A 232 9.70 1.03 -23.27
CA GLY A 232 10.23 -0.31 -22.95
C GLY A 232 10.77 -1.11 -24.14
N GLY A 233 10.65 -0.58 -25.36
CA GLY A 233 11.17 -1.19 -26.57
C GLY A 233 10.50 -2.52 -26.96
N ALA A 234 11.13 -3.25 -27.89
CA ALA A 234 10.53 -4.41 -28.57
C ALA A 234 10.06 -5.53 -27.61
N SER A 235 10.75 -5.72 -26.48
CA SER A 235 10.40 -6.75 -25.50
C SER A 235 9.05 -6.53 -24.84
N ILE A 236 8.68 -5.26 -24.60
CA ILE A 236 7.41 -4.90 -23.98
C ILE A 236 6.27 -4.94 -24.99
N VAL A 237 6.55 -4.52 -26.24
CA VAL A 237 5.61 -4.70 -27.35
C VAL A 237 5.25 -6.17 -27.50
N GLN A 238 6.24 -7.07 -27.49
CA GLN A 238 6.00 -8.51 -27.57
C GLN A 238 5.14 -9.04 -26.42
N LYS A 239 5.36 -8.57 -25.18
CA LYS A 239 4.52 -8.96 -24.02
C LYS A 239 3.08 -8.49 -24.17
N TYR A 240 2.86 -7.27 -24.64
CA TYR A 240 1.52 -6.74 -24.86
C TYR A 240 0.81 -7.45 -26.02
N THR A 241 1.54 -7.72 -27.08
CA THR A 241 1.17 -8.60 -28.19
C THR A 241 0.70 -9.97 -27.71
N ASP A 242 1.44 -10.59 -26.80
CA ASP A 242 1.09 -11.89 -26.23
C ASP A 242 -0.20 -11.82 -25.42
N LEU A 243 -0.45 -10.70 -24.71
CA LEU A 243 -1.73 -10.50 -24.02
C LEU A 243 -2.89 -10.44 -25.00
N LEU A 244 -2.77 -9.66 -26.07
CA LEU A 244 -3.84 -9.52 -27.07
C LEU A 244 -4.12 -10.82 -27.83
N ASN A 245 -3.11 -11.67 -28.02
CA ASN A 245 -3.23 -12.91 -28.80
C ASN A 245 -3.60 -14.13 -27.97
N LYS A 246 -2.93 -14.31 -26.84
CA LYS A 246 -2.94 -15.56 -26.07
C LYS A 246 -3.74 -15.45 -24.78
N HIS A 247 -3.99 -14.23 -24.31
CA HIS A 247 -4.62 -13.94 -23.03
C HIS A 247 -5.67 -12.83 -23.18
N TYR A 248 -6.42 -12.80 -24.28
CA TYR A 248 -7.40 -11.74 -24.59
C TYR A 248 -8.57 -11.68 -23.57
N GLU A 249 -8.71 -12.75 -22.79
CA GLU A 249 -9.62 -12.89 -21.66
C GLU A 249 -9.10 -12.29 -20.36
N CYS A 250 -7.87 -11.78 -20.27
CA CYS A 250 -7.38 -11.12 -19.05
C CYS A 250 -7.90 -9.67 -18.91
N ALA A 251 -7.76 -9.10 -17.72
CA ALA A 251 -8.16 -7.72 -17.47
C ALA A 251 -7.21 -6.69 -18.08
N ASP A 252 -5.95 -7.05 -18.35
CA ASP A 252 -4.90 -6.17 -18.88
C ASP A 252 -5.28 -5.54 -20.23
N VAL A 253 -6.08 -6.25 -21.02
CA VAL A 253 -6.55 -5.84 -22.35
C VAL A 253 -8.07 -5.70 -22.41
N SER A 254 -8.73 -5.59 -21.26
CA SER A 254 -10.16 -5.29 -21.20
C SER A 254 -10.45 -3.95 -21.88
N MET A 255 -11.42 -3.92 -22.79
CA MET A 255 -11.81 -2.72 -23.55
C MET A 255 -10.66 -2.11 -24.41
N ALA A 256 -9.63 -2.89 -24.71
CA ALA A 256 -8.51 -2.43 -25.54
C ALA A 256 -8.97 -1.95 -26.92
N ASP A 257 -10.00 -2.58 -27.49
CA ASP A 257 -10.64 -2.20 -28.75
C ASP A 257 -11.22 -0.77 -28.75
N LYS A 258 -11.56 -0.24 -27.57
CA LYS A 258 -12.15 1.11 -27.41
C LYS A 258 -11.16 2.16 -26.93
N GLN A 259 -10.10 1.74 -26.23
CA GLN A 259 -9.27 2.65 -25.44
C GLN A 259 -7.82 2.72 -25.92
N VAL A 260 -7.32 1.74 -26.67
CA VAL A 260 -5.95 1.74 -27.18
C VAL A 260 -5.80 2.82 -28.25
N SER A 261 -4.75 3.63 -28.15
CA SER A 261 -4.45 4.64 -29.16
C SER A 261 -4.00 3.99 -30.47
N LYS A 262 -4.32 4.62 -31.61
CA LYS A 262 -3.90 4.13 -32.94
C LYS A 262 -2.39 3.90 -33.04
N ALA A 263 -1.59 4.77 -32.42
CA ALA A 263 -0.13 4.64 -32.38
C ALA A 263 0.31 3.33 -31.69
N THR A 264 -0.26 3.04 -30.52
CA THR A 264 0.02 1.81 -29.76
C THR A 264 -0.45 0.58 -30.53
N ALA A 265 -1.66 0.64 -31.11
CA ALA A 265 -2.21 -0.42 -31.95
C ALA A 265 -1.31 -0.71 -33.16
N HIS A 266 -0.80 0.32 -33.84
CA HIS A 266 0.14 0.17 -34.95
C HIS A 266 1.48 -0.44 -34.53
N GLN A 267 2.03 -0.08 -33.36
CA GLN A 267 3.26 -0.69 -32.87
C GLN A 267 3.09 -2.17 -32.53
N ALA A 268 1.96 -2.54 -31.92
CA ALA A 268 1.61 -3.94 -31.68
C ALA A 268 1.41 -4.70 -33.02
N TYR A 269 0.70 -4.09 -33.97
CA TYR A 269 0.41 -4.67 -35.29
C TYR A 269 1.64 -4.85 -36.19
N ARG A 270 2.59 -3.91 -36.18
CA ARG A 270 3.82 -4.07 -36.99
C ARG A 270 4.65 -5.29 -36.58
N ASN A 271 4.49 -5.76 -35.34
CA ASN A 271 5.21 -6.91 -34.80
C ASN A 271 4.39 -8.23 -34.80
N GLY A 272 3.18 -8.26 -35.36
CA GLY A 272 2.40 -9.49 -35.52
C GLY A 272 1.14 -9.32 -36.39
N ARG A 273 0.62 -10.38 -37.02
CA ARG A 273 -0.61 -10.30 -37.83
C ARG A 273 -1.84 -10.33 -36.90
N TYR A 274 -2.70 -9.30 -36.87
CA TYR A 274 -3.89 -9.27 -35.97
C TYR A 274 -5.19 -8.91 -36.69
N SER A 275 -6.30 -9.47 -36.19
CA SER A 275 -7.68 -9.14 -36.59
C SER A 275 -8.41 -8.21 -35.60
N LEU A 276 -8.09 -8.24 -34.29
CA LEU A 276 -8.78 -7.50 -33.23
C LEU A 276 -8.49 -5.98 -33.21
N LEU A 277 -7.34 -5.56 -33.73
CA LEU A 277 -6.95 -4.14 -33.85
C LEU A 277 -7.23 -3.55 -35.24
N LEU A 278 -7.73 -4.36 -36.20
CA LEU A 278 -7.98 -3.88 -37.57
C LEU A 278 -9.00 -2.74 -37.59
N SER A 279 -10.04 -2.80 -36.76
CA SER A 279 -11.05 -1.74 -36.66
C SER A 279 -10.47 -0.42 -36.15
N VAL A 280 -9.51 -0.46 -35.22
CA VAL A 280 -8.85 0.72 -34.66
C VAL A 280 -7.81 1.30 -35.63
N CYS A 281 -7.08 0.44 -36.36
CA CYS A 281 -6.06 0.87 -37.33
C CYS A 281 -6.63 1.37 -38.67
N HIS A 282 -7.84 0.94 -39.06
CA HIS A 282 -8.49 1.31 -40.33
C HIS A 282 -9.55 2.42 -40.21
N SER A 283 -9.87 2.85 -38.98
CA SER A 283 -10.61 4.09 -38.70
C SER A 283 -9.65 5.27 -38.60
#